data_AF-A0A958W8Q7-F1
#
_entry.id   AF-A0A958W8Q7-F1
#
_cell.length_a   1.000
_cell.length_b   1.000
_cell.length_c   1.000
_cell.angle_alpha   90.00
_cell.angle_beta   90.00
_cell.angle_gamma   90.00
#
_symmetry.space_group_name_H-M   'P 1'
#
loop_
_entity.id
_entity.type
_entity.pdbx_description
1 polymer ?
#
loop_
_entity_poly.entity_id
_entity_poly.type
_entity_poly.pdbx_seq_one_letter_code
_entity_poly.pdbx_strand_id
1 'polypeptide(L)'
;ESYQTIPFPFQEVETPQFVNTFSWTFEHFVGYLKTWSAVKHFTKQNGYNPLNEVYDDLKLSWGNAEKRKVNYPLLLRVGKL
;
A
#
# COMPACT_ATOMS: atom_id res chain seq x y z
N GLU A 1 6.98 10.93 0.35
CA GLU A 1 7.54 12.05 -0.43
C GLU A 1 7.65 11.76 -1.93
N SER A 2 6.72 11.05 -2.58
CA SER A 2 6.65 10.86 -4.06
C SER A 2 7.98 10.79 -4.85
N TYR A 3 9.01 10.14 -4.29
CA TYR A 3 10.39 10.11 -4.79
C TYR A 3 11.10 11.46 -4.99
N GLN A 4 10.56 12.57 -4.48
CA GLN A 4 11.07 13.94 -4.64
C GLN A 4 12.42 14.17 -3.93
N THR A 5 12.72 13.41 -2.88
CA THR A 5 13.96 13.56 -2.11
C THR A 5 15.16 12.79 -2.68
N ILE A 6 14.95 11.98 -3.71
CA ILE A 6 16.04 11.26 -4.40
C ILE A 6 16.79 12.25 -5.31
N PRO A 7 18.13 12.33 -5.31
CA PRO A 7 18.85 13.12 -6.30
C PRO A 7 18.52 12.67 -7.73
N PHE A 8 18.07 13.58 -8.59
CA PHE A 8 17.57 13.25 -9.93
C PHE A 8 18.11 14.24 -10.97
N PRO A 9 19.25 13.96 -11.62
CA PRO A 9 19.96 14.90 -12.49
C PRO A 9 19.42 14.88 -13.93
N PHE A 10 18.10 14.77 -14.10
CA PHE A 10 17.45 14.78 -15.40
C PHE A 10 16.39 15.88 -15.43
N GLN A 11 16.07 16.38 -16.62
CA GLN A 11 14.96 17.31 -16.77
C GLN A 11 13.64 16.56 -16.53
N GLU A 12 12.96 16.86 -15.42
CA GLU A 12 11.70 16.19 -15.07
C GLU A 12 10.60 16.46 -16.11
N VAL A 13 9.78 15.45 -16.34
CA VAL A 13 8.64 15.46 -17.25
C VAL A 13 7.36 15.33 -16.44
N GLU A 14 6.37 16.17 -16.73
CA GLU A 14 5.05 16.03 -16.13
C GLU A 14 4.40 14.70 -16.54
N THR A 15 3.94 13.95 -15.54
CA THR A 15 3.26 12.67 -15.76
C THR A 15 1.79 12.79 -15.39
N PRO A 16 0.87 12.18 -16.16
CA PRO A 16 -0.52 12.07 -15.73
C PRO A 16 -0.60 11.20 -14.46
N GLN A 17 -1.70 11.36 -13.72
CA GLN A 17 -1.94 10.54 -12.54
C GLN A 17 -2.41 9.15 -12.95
N PHE A 18 -1.71 8.12 -12.47
CA PHE A 18 -2.11 6.73 -12.64
C PHE A 18 -2.52 6.14 -11.30
N VAL A 19 -3.61 5.38 -11.31
CA VAL A 19 -4.11 4.69 -10.11
C VAL A 19 -4.42 3.24 -10.47
N ASN A 20 -3.76 2.31 -9.77
CA ASN A 20 -4.14 0.91 -9.82
C ASN A 20 -5.38 0.72 -8.96
N THR A 21 -6.47 0.27 -9.59
CA THR A 21 -7.74 0.03 -8.91
C THR A 21 -8.03 -1.47 -8.88
N PHE A 22 -8.31 -2.00 -7.70
CA PHE A 22 -8.62 -3.40 -7.49
C PHE A 22 -9.97 -3.57 -6.79
N SER A 23 -10.62 -4.71 -7.03
CA SER A 23 -11.79 -5.14 -6.27
C SER A 23 -11.38 -6.31 -5.36
N TRP A 24 -11.21 -6.03 -4.08
CA TRP A 24 -10.68 -6.98 -3.11
C TRP A 24 -11.73 -7.40 -2.10
N THR A 25 -11.65 -8.64 -1.62
CA THR A 25 -12.30 -9.06 -0.38
C THR A 25 -11.47 -8.57 0.82
N PHE A 26 -12.03 -8.67 2.02
CA PHE A 26 -11.29 -8.34 3.24
C PHE A 26 -10.02 -9.19 3.38
N GLU A 27 -10.10 -10.46 3.01
CA GLU A 27 -9.03 -11.43 3.13
C GLU A 27 -7.88 -11.12 2.15
N HIS A 28 -8.20 -10.65 0.94
CA HIS A 28 -7.18 -10.12 0.01
C HIS A 28 -6.48 -8.89 0.58
N PHE A 29 -7.24 -7.96 1.18
CA PHE A 29 -6.68 -6.76 1.78
C PHE A 29 -5.74 -7.07 2.94
N VAL A 30 -6.17 -7.88 3.91
CA VAL A 30 -5.33 -8.32 5.03
C VAL A 30 -4.14 -9.13 4.54
N GLY A 31 -4.34 -10.02 3.55
CA GLY A 31 -3.25 -10.77 2.92
C GLY A 31 -2.18 -9.86 2.31
N TYR A 32 -2.59 -8.79 1.64
CA TYR A 32 -1.67 -7.80 1.08
C TYR A 32 -0.90 -7.04 2.18
N LEU A 33 -1.57 -6.60 3.26
CA LEU A 33 -0.90 -5.94 4.39
C LEU A 33 0.18 -6.82 5.03
N LYS A 34 -0.03 -8.14 5.10
CA LYS A 34 0.98 -9.10 5.60
C LYS A 34 2.27 -9.10 4.77
N THR A 35 2.23 -8.62 3.52
CA THR A 35 3.41 -8.54 2.67
C THR A 35 4.28 -7.32 2.94
N TRP A 36 3.76 -6.30 3.65
CA TRP A 36 4.48 -5.08 3.95
C TRP A 36 5.75 -5.36 4.75
N SER A 37 6.86 -4.72 4.36
CA SER A 37 8.15 -4.88 5.03
C SER A 37 8.06 -4.55 6.52
N ALA A 38 7.35 -3.47 6.89
CA ALA A 38 7.15 -3.09 8.28
C ALA A 38 6.46 -4.19 9.10
N VAL A 39 5.41 -4.82 8.57
CA VAL A 39 4.70 -5.93 9.23
C VAL A 39 5.63 -7.13 9.40
N LYS A 40 6.42 -7.47 8.37
CA LYS A 40 7.42 -8.56 8.44
C LYS A 40 8.51 -8.27 9.48
N HIS A 41 9.05 -7.05 9.50
CA HIS A 41 10.07 -6.65 10.46
C HIS A 41 9.53 -6.66 11.89
N PHE A 42 8.35 -6.11 12.12
CA PHE A 42 7.68 -6.18 13.42
C PHE A 42 7.48 -7.63 13.85
N THR A 43 6.95 -8.48 12.97
CA THR A 43 6.70 -9.90 13.28
C THR A 43 7.98 -10.62 13.66
N LYS A 44 9.07 -10.37 12.93
CA LYS A 44 10.38 -10.95 13.23
C LYS A 44 10.92 -10.49 14.59
N GLN A 45 10.72 -9.21 14.94
CA GLN A 45 11.23 -8.63 16.18
C GLN A 45 10.41 -9.02 17.42
N ASN A 46 9.09 -9.12 17.28
CA ASN A 46 8.18 -9.29 18.42
C ASN A 46 7.57 -10.70 18.52
N GLY A 47 7.73 -11.55 17.50
CA GLY A 47 7.25 -12.93 17.51
C GLY A 47 5.77 -13.13 17.17
N TYR A 48 5.03 -12.05 16.84
CA TYR A 48 3.64 -12.12 16.41
C TYR A 48 3.30 -11.06 15.35
N ASN A 49 2.23 -11.29 14.59
CA ASN A 49 1.81 -10.38 13.53
C ASN A 49 1.02 -9.19 14.10
N PRO A 50 1.44 -7.93 13.87
CA PRO A 50 0.74 -6.76 14.40
C PRO A 50 -0.69 -6.60 13.85
N LEU A 51 -0.99 -7.20 12.69
CA LEU A 51 -2.35 -7.20 12.15
C LEU A 51 -3.33 -7.98 13.01
N ASN A 52 -2.86 -8.87 13.89
CA ASN A 52 -3.73 -9.60 14.81
C ASN A 52 -4.38 -8.64 15.83
N GLU A 53 -3.68 -7.57 16.23
CA GLU A 53 -4.19 -6.60 17.21
C GLU A 53 -5.30 -5.71 16.64
N VAL A 54 -5.25 -5.46 15.33
CA VAL A 54 -6.18 -4.55 14.64
C VAL A 54 -7.17 -5.29 13.73
N TYR A 55 -7.16 -6.63 13.73
CA TYR A 55 -7.93 -7.43 12.78
C TYR A 55 -9.43 -7.15 12.88
N ASP A 56 -9.96 -7.15 14.10
CA ASP A 56 -11.39 -6.96 14.34
C ASP A 56 -11.82 -5.53 14.01
N ASP A 57 -11.01 -4.52 14.33
CA ASP A 57 -11.25 -3.12 13.96
C ASP A 57 -11.23 -2.94 12.43
N LEU A 58 -10.29 -3.61 11.75
CA LEU A 58 -10.24 -3.63 10.29
C LEU A 58 -11.46 -4.34 9.71
N LYS A 59 -11.91 -5.46 10.28
CA LYS A 59 -13.09 -6.20 9.81
C LYS A 59 -14.37 -5.39 10.04
N LEU A 60 -14.49 -4.75 11.19
CA LEU A 60 -15.59 -3.85 11.51
C LEU A 60 -15.65 -2.68 10.53
N SER A 61 -14.51 -2.04 10.26
CA SER A 61 -14.40 -0.96 9.28
C SER A 61 -14.70 -1.43 7.86
N TRP A 62 -14.38 -2.69 7.54
CA TRP A 62 -14.72 -3.31 6.26
C TRP A 62 -16.23 -3.55 6.12
N GLY A 63 -16.94 -3.79 7.22
CA GLY A 63 -18.38 -4.01 7.24
C GLY A 63 -18.84 -5.21 6.40
N ASN A 64 -20.10 -5.16 5.95
CA ASN A 64 -20.78 -6.30 5.30
C ASN A 64 -20.51 -6.42 3.78
N ALA A 65 -19.66 -5.58 3.21
CA ALA A 65 -19.37 -5.61 1.78
C ALA A 65 -18.45 -6.81 1.45
N GLU A 66 -18.89 -7.68 0.55
CA GLU A 66 -18.08 -8.81 0.07
C GLU A 66 -16.77 -8.31 -0.55
N LYS A 67 -16.85 -7.27 -1.39
CA LYS A 67 -15.70 -6.65 -2.03
C LYS A 67 -15.72 -5.13 -1.90
N ARG A 68 -14.54 -4.54 -1.84
CA ARG A 68 -14.34 -3.08 -1.87
C ARG A 68 -13.33 -2.69 -2.93
N LYS A 69 -13.51 -1.47 -3.45
CA LYS A 69 -12.56 -0.84 -4.36
C LYS A 69 -11.35 -0.35 -3.57
N VAL A 70 -10.16 -0.82 -3.93
CA VAL A 70 -8.89 -0.41 -3.34
C VAL A 70 -8.07 0.31 -4.40
N ASN A 71 -7.60 1.52 -4.08
CA ASN A 71 -6.87 2.38 -5.00
C ASN A 71 -5.44 2.55 -4.53
N TYR A 72 -4.47 2.27 -5.41
CA TYR A 72 -3.05 2.54 -5.18
C TYR A 72 -2.55 3.54 -6.23
N PRO A 73 -2.31 4.81 -5.85
CA PRO A 73 -1.68 5.79 -6.74
C PRO A 73 -0.27 5.33 -7.11
N LEU A 74 0.06 5.36 -8.40
CA LEU A 74 1.44 5.18 -8.83
C LEU A 74 2.16 6.52 -8.68
N LEU A 75 3.27 6.47 -7.96
CA LEU A 75 4.16 7.62 -7.80
C LEU A 75 5.22 7.51 -8.89
N LEU A 76 5.32 8.54 -9.72
CA LEU A 76 6.26 8.60 -10.83
C LEU A 76 7.18 9.80 -10.66
N ARG A 77 8.45 9.60 -11.00
CA ARG A 77 9.42 10.66 -11.23
C ARG A 77 10.20 10.29 -12.48
N VAL A 78 9.93 11.00 -13.57
CA VAL A 78 10.41 10.66 -14.91
C VAL A 78 11.18 11.86 -15.46
N GLY A 79 12.30 11.58 -16.12
CA GLY A 79 13.14 12.62 -16.71
C GLY A 79 13.51 12.28 -18.14
N LYS A 80 13.75 13.32 -18.93
CA LYS A 80 14.28 13.19 -20.29
C LYS A 80 15.82 13.22 -20.24
N LEU A 81 16.44 12.41 -21.09
CA LEU A 81 17.87 12.42 -21.39
C LEU A 81 18.18 13.40 -22.54
#